data_AF-A0A553NHH3-F1
#
_entry.id   AF-A0A553NHH3-F1
#
_cell.length_a   1.000
_cell.length_b   1.000
_cell.length_c   1.000
_cell.angle_alpha   90.00
_cell.angle_beta   90.00
_cell.angle_gamma   90.00
#
_symmetry.space_group_name_H-M   'P 1'
#
loop_
_entity.id
_entity.type
_entity.pdbx_description
1 polymer ?
#
loop_
_entity_poly.entity_id
_entity_poly.type
_entity_poly.pdbx_seq_one_letter_code
_entity_poly.pdbx_strand_id
1 'polypeptide(L)'
;MAATKELVQKIVGLPQTDRTYFQVFLPRGAKCSSLPMFFCSTWSVGKVVDYASSQAGLLNENNVLTAKKLRLCHPETGEAFKMDVVLQSLLSHSEFPLYNGGNVILEYLDDDRWALDDVTAYFSP
;
A
#
# COMPACT_ATOMS: atom_id res chain seq x y z
N MET A 1 -7.15 -13.94 24.24
CA MET A 1 -6.97 -15.02 23.24
C MET A 1 -7.88 -14.80 22.01
N ALA A 2 -7.97 -13.56 21.50
CA ALA A 2 -8.91 -13.17 20.43
C ALA A 2 -8.21 -12.71 19.13
N ALA A 3 -6.99 -12.17 19.22
CA ALA A 3 -6.26 -11.62 18.07
C ALA A 3 -5.94 -12.66 16.97
N THR A 4 -5.82 -13.95 17.33
CA THR A 4 -5.40 -15.00 16.40
C THR A 4 -6.52 -15.40 15.42
N LYS A 5 -7.80 -15.19 15.75
CA LYS A 5 -8.91 -15.60 14.87
C LYS A 5 -9.24 -14.56 13.79
N GLU A 6 -9.09 -13.27 14.08
CA GLU A 6 -9.33 -12.21 13.08
C GLU A 6 -8.25 -12.16 11.99
N LEU A 7 -7.00 -12.45 12.35
CA LEU A 7 -5.92 -12.60 11.37
C LEU A 7 -6.17 -13.78 10.42
N VAL A 8 -6.66 -14.91 10.94
CA VAL A 8 -6.95 -16.10 10.11
C VAL A 8 -8.09 -15.81 9.12
N GLN A 9 -9.15 -15.11 9.53
CA GLN A 9 -10.29 -14.83 8.64
C GLN A 9 -9.93 -13.90 7.47
N LYS A 10 -9.04 -12.91 7.66
CA LYS A 10 -8.60 -12.00 6.58
C LYS A 10 -7.72 -12.68 5.52
N ILE A 11 -7.09 -13.80 5.87
CA ILE A 11 -6.13 -14.51 5.02
C ILE A 11 -6.82 -15.56 4.12
N VAL A 12 -8.00 -16.05 4.51
CA VAL A 12 -8.68 -17.21 3.90
C VAL A 12 -9.18 -16.97 2.46
N GLY A 13 -9.20 -15.74 1.97
CA GLY A 13 -9.65 -15.41 0.60
C GLY A 13 -8.55 -15.21 -0.45
N LEU A 14 -7.27 -15.20 -0.06
CA LEU A 14 -6.15 -14.99 -1.00
C LEU A 14 -5.58 -16.35 -1.44
N PRO A 15 -5.51 -16.65 -2.75
CA PRO A 15 -4.76 -17.79 -3.26
C PRO A 15 -3.36 -17.81 -2.63
N GLN A 16 -2.96 -18.92 -2.00
CA GLN A 16 -1.68 -18.97 -1.30
C GLN A 16 -0.48 -18.79 -2.24
N THR A 17 -0.63 -19.14 -3.52
CA THR A 17 0.42 -19.01 -4.55
C THR A 17 0.75 -17.57 -4.93
N ASP A 18 -0.20 -16.65 -4.78
CA ASP A 18 -0.06 -15.25 -5.24
C ASP A 18 -0.02 -14.26 -4.07
N ARG A 19 0.27 -14.75 -2.85
CA ARG A 19 0.25 -13.91 -1.66
C ARG A 19 1.54 -13.13 -1.52
N THR A 20 1.42 -11.81 -1.47
CA THR A 20 2.53 -10.87 -1.22
C THR A 20 2.31 -10.15 0.10
N TYR A 21 3.34 -10.07 0.91
CA TYR A 21 3.35 -9.32 2.15
C TYR A 21 4.07 -7.99 1.96
N PHE A 22 3.53 -6.92 2.55
CA PHE A 22 4.28 -5.68 2.78
C PHE A 22 4.04 -5.14 4.19
N GLN A 23 5.05 -4.46 4.72
CA GLN A 23 4.84 -3.47 5.77
C GLN A 23 4.37 -2.17 5.11
N VAL A 24 3.12 -1.78 5.38
CA VAL A 24 2.50 -0.58 4.79
C VAL A 24 2.67 0.58 5.75
N PHE A 25 3.48 1.56 5.39
CA PHE A 25 3.60 2.83 6.12
C PHE A 25 2.42 3.72 5.78
N LEU A 26 1.79 4.28 6.81
CA LEU A 26 0.55 5.03 6.68
C LEU A 26 0.80 6.53 6.53
N PRO A 27 -0.19 7.30 6.06
CA PRO A 27 -0.11 8.75 5.96
C PRO A 27 0.36 9.39 7.26
N ARG A 28 1.12 10.47 7.16
CA ARG A 28 1.56 11.21 8.35
C ARG A 28 0.34 11.71 9.14
N GLY A 29 0.36 11.49 10.45
CA GLY A 29 -0.77 11.82 11.33
C GLY A 29 -1.82 10.71 11.48
N ALA A 30 -1.65 9.56 10.81
CA ALA A 30 -2.42 8.36 11.12
C ALA A 30 -2.13 7.87 12.56
N LYS A 31 -3.10 7.17 13.17
CA LYS A 31 -2.97 6.66 14.55
C LYS A 31 -1.82 5.65 14.72
N CYS A 32 -1.50 4.92 13.67
CA CYS A 32 -0.39 3.99 13.61
C CYS A 32 0.55 4.44 12.49
N SER A 33 1.86 4.29 12.68
CA SER A 33 2.86 4.63 11.66
C SER A 33 2.87 3.63 10.50
N SER A 34 2.62 2.35 10.78
CA SER A 34 2.57 1.31 9.76
C SER A 34 1.74 0.11 10.18
N LEU A 35 1.33 -0.71 9.21
CA LEU A 35 0.58 -1.95 9.41
C LEU A 35 1.11 -3.07 8.51
N PRO A 36 1.31 -4.30 9.04
CA PRO A 36 1.61 -5.47 8.23
C PRO A 36 0.36 -5.90 7.44
N MET A 37 0.48 -6.07 6.13
CA MET A 37 -0.65 -6.46 5.26
C MET A 37 -0.26 -7.51 4.22
N PHE A 38 -1.23 -8.37 3.88
CA PHE A 38 -1.13 -9.33 2.79
C PHE A 38 -2.02 -8.93 1.62
N PHE A 39 -1.50 -9.09 0.41
CA PHE A 39 -2.12 -8.74 -0.85
C PHE A 39 -2.06 -9.93 -1.81
N CYS A 40 -2.87 -9.87 -2.87
CA CYS A 40 -2.72 -10.74 -4.03
C CYS A 40 -1.82 -10.04 -5.05
N SER A 41 -0.75 -10.67 -5.52
CA SER A 41 0.15 -10.11 -6.53
C SER A 41 -0.57 -9.84 -7.87
N THR A 42 -1.66 -10.53 -8.15
CA THR A 42 -2.49 -10.31 -9.34
C THR A 42 -3.44 -9.11 -9.25
N TRP A 43 -3.51 -8.42 -8.11
CA TRP A 43 -4.33 -7.21 -7.98
C TRP A 43 -3.70 -6.01 -8.66
N SER A 44 -4.54 -5.13 -9.20
CA SER A 44 -4.11 -3.79 -9.58
C SER A 44 -3.73 -2.98 -8.33
N VAL A 45 -2.85 -2.00 -8.51
CA VAL A 45 -2.48 -1.05 -7.45
C VAL A 45 -3.71 -0.35 -6.89
N GLY A 46 -4.72 -0.01 -7.71
CA GLY A 46 -5.97 0.56 -7.23
C GLY A 46 -6.68 -0.33 -6.22
N LYS A 47 -6.77 -1.64 -6.50
CA LYS A 47 -7.35 -2.61 -5.57
C LYS A 47 -6.49 -2.81 -4.31
N VAL A 48 -5.17 -2.71 -4.44
CA VAL A 48 -4.24 -2.71 -3.29
C VAL A 48 -4.49 -1.50 -2.38
N VAL A 49 -4.66 -0.30 -2.95
CA VAL A 49 -4.99 0.94 -2.22
C VAL A 49 -6.35 0.84 -1.55
N ASP A 50 -7.39 0.38 -2.27
CA ASP A 50 -8.73 0.20 -1.72
C ASP A 50 -8.70 -0.74 -0.51
N TYR A 51 -8.03 -1.88 -0.65
CA TYR A 51 -7.88 -2.84 0.44
C TYR A 51 -7.10 -2.25 1.61
N ALA A 52 -5.92 -1.66 1.36
CA ALA A 52 -5.07 -1.08 2.41
C ALA A 52 -5.78 0.04 3.17
N SER A 53 -6.52 0.90 2.47
CA SER A 53 -7.31 1.97 3.09
C SER A 53 -8.38 1.42 4.03
N SER A 54 -9.10 0.38 3.60
CA SER A 54 -10.09 -0.32 4.44
C SER A 54 -9.45 -0.97 5.67
N GLN A 55 -8.27 -1.58 5.52
CA GLN A 55 -7.54 -2.19 6.63
C GLN A 55 -7.03 -1.16 7.65
N ALA A 56 -6.57 -0.01 7.18
CA ALA A 56 -6.04 1.07 8.00
C ALA A 56 -7.10 2.05 8.54
N GLY A 57 -8.36 1.93 8.08
CA GLY A 57 -9.43 2.87 8.42
C GLY A 57 -9.21 4.27 7.81
N LEU A 58 -8.58 4.33 6.64
CA LEU A 58 -8.32 5.56 5.91
C LEU A 58 -9.45 5.84 4.92
N LEU A 59 -9.77 7.12 4.72
CA LEU A 59 -10.77 7.55 3.75
C LEU A 59 -10.18 7.57 2.34
N ASN A 60 -10.75 6.79 1.42
CA ASN A 60 -10.32 6.77 0.02
C ASN A 60 -11.39 7.41 -0.87
N GLU A 61 -11.12 8.66 -1.27
CA GLU A 61 -11.99 9.47 -2.13
C GLU A 61 -11.37 9.67 -3.52
N ASN A 62 -10.66 8.66 -4.03
CA ASN A 62 -10.00 8.75 -5.33
C ASN A 62 -10.97 9.05 -6.49
N ASN A 63 -12.26 8.75 -6.32
CA ASN A 63 -13.35 9.10 -7.26
C ASN A 63 -13.81 10.57 -7.19
N VAL A 64 -13.47 11.32 -6.14
CA VAL A 64 -13.85 12.73 -5.97
C VAL A 64 -12.79 13.63 -6.60
N LEU A 65 -13.16 14.41 -7.62
CA LEU A 65 -12.25 15.25 -8.43
C LEU A 65 -11.41 16.23 -7.61
N THR A 66 -11.93 16.79 -6.51
CA THR A 66 -11.23 17.81 -5.72
C THR A 66 -10.55 17.26 -4.47
N ALA A 67 -10.65 15.96 -4.22
CA ALA A 67 -10.03 15.33 -3.06
C ALA A 67 -8.59 14.92 -3.36
N LYS A 68 -7.73 14.98 -2.33
CA LYS A 68 -6.39 14.39 -2.41
C LYS A 68 -6.50 12.91 -2.72
N LYS A 69 -5.59 12.42 -3.55
CA LYS A 69 -5.58 11.03 -3.98
C LYS A 69 -4.75 10.19 -3.04
N LEU A 70 -5.34 9.13 -2.51
CA LEU A 70 -4.62 8.12 -1.76
C LEU A 70 -3.83 7.25 -2.75
N ARG A 71 -2.51 7.24 -2.63
CA ARG A 71 -1.58 6.59 -3.55
C ARG A 71 -0.68 5.61 -2.81
N LEU A 72 -0.30 4.55 -3.52
CA LEU A 72 0.76 3.63 -3.09
C LEU A 72 2.09 4.13 -3.70
N CYS A 73 3.09 4.35 -2.87
CA CYS A 73 4.39 4.88 -3.28
C CYS A 73 5.53 3.89 -3.01
N HIS A 74 6.54 3.94 -3.88
CA HIS A 74 7.76 3.16 -3.72
C HIS A 74 8.52 3.63 -2.46
N PRO A 75 9.00 2.71 -1.61
CA PRO A 75 9.63 3.07 -0.34
C PRO A 75 10.96 3.83 -0.50
N GLU A 76 11.70 3.60 -1.60
CA GLU A 76 13.01 4.24 -1.83
C GLU A 76 12.92 5.49 -2.72
N THR A 77 12.25 5.43 -3.87
CA THR A 77 12.16 6.56 -4.81
C THR A 77 11.04 7.55 -4.46
N GLY A 78 10.08 7.15 -3.63
CA GLY A 78 8.90 7.96 -3.30
C GLY A 78 7.86 8.06 -4.40
N GLU A 79 8.11 7.49 -5.59
CA GLU A 79 7.20 7.56 -6.73
C GLU A 79 5.90 6.81 -6.48
N ALA A 80 4.79 7.44 -6.82
CA ALA A 80 3.45 6.86 -6.77
C ALA A 80 3.25 5.90 -7.95
N PHE A 81 2.87 4.67 -7.63
CA PHE A 81 2.54 3.69 -8.65
C PHE A 81 1.22 4.05 -9.36
N LYS A 82 1.15 3.75 -10.66
CA LYS A 82 -0.09 3.91 -11.43
C LYS A 82 -1.14 2.90 -10.98
N MET A 83 -2.38 3.36 -10.87
CA MET A 83 -3.49 2.59 -10.26
C MET A 83 -3.91 1.35 -11.07
N ASP A 84 -3.66 1.36 -12.38
CA ASP A 84 -4.00 0.31 -13.34
C ASP A 84 -2.91 -0.77 -13.48
N VAL A 85 -1.71 -0.53 -12.93
CA VAL A 85 -0.61 -1.51 -12.95
C VAL A 85 -0.92 -2.66 -11.99
N VAL A 86 -0.57 -3.88 -12.39
CA VAL A 86 -0.68 -5.08 -11.55
C VAL A 86 0.50 -5.18 -10.60
N LEU A 87 0.26 -5.52 -9.34
CA LEU A 87 1.29 -5.61 -8.31
C LEU A 87 2.45 -6.55 -8.69
N GLN A 88 2.15 -7.65 -9.38
CA GLN A 88 3.15 -8.59 -9.90
C GLN A 88 4.18 -7.90 -10.82
N SER A 89 3.77 -6.91 -11.61
CA SER A 89 4.69 -6.15 -12.46
C SER A 89 5.65 -5.28 -11.64
N LEU A 90 5.21 -4.78 -10.47
CA LEU A 90 6.07 -4.05 -9.54
C LEU A 90 7.06 -4.98 -8.84
N LEU A 91 6.64 -6.21 -8.52
CA LEU A 91 7.51 -7.24 -7.94
C LEU A 91 8.58 -7.74 -8.91
N SER A 92 8.30 -7.70 -10.22
CA SER A 92 9.19 -8.17 -11.28
C SER A 92 9.90 -7.04 -12.03
N HIS A 93 9.86 -5.80 -11.49
CA HIS A 93 10.50 -4.64 -12.12
C HIS A 93 12.03 -4.80 -12.11
N SER A 94 12.71 -4.41 -13.19
CA SER A 94 14.16 -4.65 -13.34
C SER A 94 15.02 -3.73 -12.48
N GLU A 95 14.66 -2.44 -12.41
CA GLU A 95 15.47 -1.42 -11.73
C GLU A 95 15.02 -1.19 -10.27
N PHE A 96 13.72 -1.03 -10.04
CA PHE A 96 13.15 -0.74 -8.72
C PHE A 96 12.03 -1.75 -8.36
N PRO A 97 12.36 -3.03 -8.16
CA PRO A 97 11.37 -4.03 -7.75
C PRO A 97 10.88 -3.79 -6.32
N LEU A 98 9.59 -4.00 -6.12
CA LEU A 98 9.06 -4.27 -4.79
C LEU A 98 9.42 -5.70 -4.36
N TYR A 99 9.61 -5.90 -3.07
CA TYR A 99 9.96 -7.21 -2.53
C TYR A 99 8.86 -7.74 -1.61
N ASN A 100 8.50 -9.02 -1.77
CA ASN A 100 7.66 -9.70 -0.78
C ASN A 100 8.40 -9.76 0.56
N GLY A 101 7.81 -9.20 1.62
CA GLY A 101 8.53 -8.95 2.88
C GLY A 101 8.97 -7.50 3.06
N GLY A 102 8.92 -6.69 2.01
CA GLY A 102 9.41 -5.32 1.98
C GLY A 102 8.41 -4.27 2.44
N ASN A 103 8.73 -3.02 2.15
CA ASN A 103 7.97 -1.85 2.59
C ASN A 103 7.24 -1.20 1.40
N VAL A 104 6.12 -0.55 1.69
CA VAL A 104 5.45 0.37 0.78
C VAL A 104 4.89 1.54 1.60
N ILE A 105 4.71 2.70 0.98
CA ILE A 105 4.15 3.87 1.63
C ILE A 105 2.77 4.16 1.04
N LEU A 106 1.79 4.43 1.89
CA LEU A 106 0.46 4.88 1.52
C LEU A 106 0.32 6.35 1.95
N GLU A 107 0.05 7.26 1.02
CA GLU A 107 -0.05 8.70 1.34
C GLU A 107 -1.07 9.42 0.45
N TYR A 108 -1.65 10.50 0.97
CA TYR A 108 -2.49 11.45 0.26
C TYR A 108 -1.63 12.46 -0.51
N LEU A 109 -1.64 12.34 -1.83
CA LEU A 109 -1.00 13.28 -2.74
C LEU A 109 -2.02 14.24 -3.33
N ASP A 110 -1.59 15.46 -3.63
CA ASP A 110 -2.37 16.38 -4.47
C ASP A 110 -2.50 15.77 -5.88
N ASP A 111 -3.53 16.18 -6.64
CA ASP A 111 -3.92 15.48 -7.88
C ASP A 111 -2.83 15.50 -8.97
N ASP A 112 -1.97 16.51 -8.92
CA ASP A 112 -0.83 16.76 -9.80
C ASP A 112 0.50 16.22 -9.26
N ARG A 113 0.49 15.52 -8.11
CA ARG A 113 1.71 14.92 -7.55
C ARG A 113 1.76 13.42 -7.75
N TRP A 114 2.93 12.97 -8.17
CA TRP A 114 3.23 11.55 -8.45
C TRP A 114 4.42 11.03 -7.65
N ALA A 115 4.91 11.79 -6.66
CA ALA A 115 6.00 11.35 -5.79
C ALA A 115 5.92 12.04 -4.42
N LEU A 116 6.52 11.40 -3.42
CA LEU A 116 6.79 11.96 -2.10
C LEU A 116 8.06 12.80 -2.12
N ASP A 117 8.06 13.92 -1.39
CA ASP A 117 9.24 14.79 -1.27
C ASP A 117 10.34 14.16 -0.39
N ASP A 118 9.94 13.39 0.64
CA ASP A 118 10.87 12.75 1.58
C ASP A 118 10.28 11.43 2.10
N VAL A 119 10.89 10.32 1.70
CA VAL A 119 10.53 8.97 2.16
C VAL A 119 11.13 8.62 3.53
N THR A 120 12.23 9.27 3.94
CA THR A 120 12.95 8.95 5.18
C THR A 120 12.14 9.28 6.43
N ALA A 121 11.22 10.25 6.30
CA ALA A 121 10.26 10.61 7.33
C ALA A 121 9.34 9.45 7.79
N TYR A 122 9.18 8.39 6.98
CA TYR A 122 8.32 7.24 7.33
C TYR A 122 9.08 6.14 8.06
N PHE A 123 10.39 6.05 7.87
CA PHE A 123 11.22 4.98 8.44
C PHE A 123 11.98 5.40 9.71
N SER A 124 11.83 6.66 10.13
CA SER A 124 12.44 7.18 11.34
C SER A 124 11.63 6.74 12.58
N PRO A 125 12.30 6.24 13.64
CA PRO A 125 11.65 5.72 14.85
C PRO A 125 11.00 6.80 15.73
#